data_AF-A0A920GVQ6-F1
#
_entry.id   AF-A0A920GVQ6-F1
#
_cell.length_a   1.000
_cell.length_b   1.000
_cell.length_c   1.000
_cell.angle_alpha   90.00
_cell.angle_beta   90.00
_cell.angle_gamma   90.00
#
_symmetry.space_group_name_H-M   'P 1'
#
loop_
_entity.id
_entity.type
_entity.pdbx_description
1 polymer ?
#
loop_
_entity_poly.entity_id
_entity_poly.type
_entity_poly.pdbx_seq_one_letter_code
_entity_poly.pdbx_strand_id
1 'polypeptide(L)'
;MTGSPGTGKTLLAKAIAGKAGVPFFSISGSDFVEMFVGVGASRVRDMFDQAKRQAPCIVFIDEIDAVGRHRGAGMGGGHDEREQTLNQLWLRWMDLKTIRQ
;
A
#
# COMPACT_ATOMS: atom_id res chain seq x y z
N MET A 1 5.03 9.30 -5.50
CA MET A 1 6.11 9.84 -6.34
C MET A 1 6.05 9.14 -7.68
N THR A 2 6.01 9.85 -8.80
CA THR A 2 5.92 9.27 -10.14
C THR A 2 7.28 9.33 -10.85
N GLY A 3 7.67 8.28 -11.56
CA GLY A 3 8.83 8.26 -12.44
C GLY A 3 9.23 6.84 -12.82
N SER A 4 10.16 6.68 -13.77
CA SER A 4 10.58 5.37 -14.26
C SER A 4 11.16 4.46 -13.15
N PRO A 5 11.01 3.13 -13.23
CA PRO A 5 11.70 2.20 -12.33
C PRO A 5 13.21 2.48 -12.29
N GLY A 6 13.84 2.30 -11.13
CA GLY A 6 15.29 2.48 -10.98
C GLY A 6 15.78 3.92 -10.75
N THR A 7 14.92 4.95 -10.73
CA THR A 7 15.37 6.35 -10.47
C THR A 7 15.56 6.68 -8.98
N GLY A 8 15.79 5.68 -8.12
CA GLY A 8 16.06 5.90 -6.70
C GLY A 8 14.89 6.43 -5.85
N LYS A 9 13.63 6.29 -6.28
CA LYS A 9 12.45 6.72 -5.50
C LYS A 9 12.40 6.07 -4.10
N THR A 10 12.60 4.76 -4.06
CA THR A 10 12.65 3.97 -2.82
C THR A 10 13.85 4.37 -1.96
N LEU A 11 15.00 4.68 -2.60
CA LEU A 11 16.20 5.14 -1.90
C LEU A 11 15.99 6.52 -1.25
N LEU A 12 15.32 7.44 -1.96
CA LEU A 12 14.97 8.76 -1.44
C LEU A 12 13.97 8.64 -0.27
N ALA A 13 12.97 7.78 -0.38
CA ALA A 13 12.01 7.54 0.70
C ALA A 13 12.70 6.98 1.97
N LYS A 14 13.63 6.02 1.80
CA LYS A 14 14.47 5.51 2.90
C LYS A 14 15.36 6.58 3.50
N ALA A 15 15.98 7.43 2.68
CA ALA A 15 16.83 8.52 3.16
C ALA A 15 16.05 9.57 3.97
N ILE A 16 14.82 9.90 3.57
CA ILE A 16 13.92 10.78 4.32
C ILE A 16 13.59 10.17 5.68
N ALA A 17 13.26 8.88 5.73
CA ALA A 17 12.96 8.19 6.99
C ALA A 17 14.16 8.11 7.93
N GLY A 18 15.34 7.78 7.38
CA GLY A 18 16.58 7.79 8.14
C GLY A 18 16.93 9.17 8.69
N LYS A 19 16.73 10.23 7.90
CA LYS A 19 16.95 11.61 8.34
C LYS A 19 15.93 12.09 9.38
N ALA A 20 14.69 11.63 9.28
CA ALA A 20 13.63 11.93 10.24
C ALA A 20 13.69 11.05 11.50
N GLY A 21 14.53 9.99 11.51
CA GLY A 21 14.64 9.06 12.64
C GLY A 21 13.37 8.24 12.89
N VAL A 22 12.53 8.06 11.87
CA VAL A 22 11.24 7.38 11.98
C VAL A 22 11.27 5.99 11.33
N PRO A 23 10.50 5.01 11.82
CA PRO A 23 10.39 3.70 11.19
C PRO A 23 9.93 3.79 9.73
N PHE A 24 10.53 2.96 8.87
CA PHE A 24 10.22 2.90 7.44
C PHE A 24 9.65 1.53 7.07
N PHE A 25 8.38 1.50 6.69
CA PHE A 25 7.70 0.33 6.16
C PHE A 25 7.64 0.42 4.64
N SER A 26 7.97 -0.66 3.94
CA SER A 26 7.95 -0.73 2.47
C SER A 26 7.17 -1.96 2.02
N ILE A 27 6.25 -1.78 1.07
CA ILE A 27 5.48 -2.86 0.46
C ILE A 27 5.35 -2.62 -1.05
N SER A 28 5.34 -3.68 -1.85
CA SER A 28 5.10 -3.57 -3.29
C SER A 28 3.61 -3.72 -3.59
N GLY A 29 3.10 -2.93 -4.54
CA GLY A 29 1.73 -3.01 -5.01
C GLY A 29 1.42 -4.37 -5.65
N SER A 30 2.43 -5.01 -6.24
CA SER A 30 2.33 -6.37 -6.77
C SER A 30 2.10 -7.43 -5.69
N ASP A 31 2.54 -7.22 -4.44
CA ASP A 31 2.31 -8.14 -3.32
C ASP A 31 0.82 -8.24 -2.93
N PHE A 32 -0.02 -7.30 -3.39
CA PHE A 32 -1.46 -7.31 -3.15
C PHE A 32 -2.26 -8.09 -4.20
N VAL A 33 -1.64 -8.48 -5.32
CA VAL A 33 -2.32 -9.13 -6.47
C VAL A 33 -2.07 -10.65 -6.48
N GLU A 34 -1.73 -11.24 -5.33
CA GLU A 34 -1.46 -12.68 -5.21
C GLU A 34 -2.64 -13.55 -5.72
N MET A 35 -2.31 -14.78 -6.15
CA MET A 35 -3.26 -15.75 -6.70
C MET A 35 -4.32 -16.25 -5.69
N PHE A 36 -4.17 -15.89 -4.41
CA PHE A 36 -5.04 -16.34 -3.31
C PHE A 36 -5.90 -15.19 -2.79
N VAL A 37 -7.21 -15.39 -2.94
CA VAL A 37 -8.29 -14.52 -2.43
C VAL A 37 -8.06 -14.21 -0.94
N GLY A 38 -8.01 -12.94 -0.55
CA GLY A 38 -8.01 -12.44 0.83
C GLY A 38 -6.62 -12.25 1.48
N VAL A 39 -5.56 -12.82 0.92
CA VAL A 39 -4.21 -12.75 1.50
C VAL A 39 -3.61 -11.35 1.36
N GLY A 40 -3.82 -10.69 0.22
CA GLY A 40 -3.38 -9.32 -0.01
C GLY A 40 -4.00 -8.33 0.98
N ALA A 41 -5.32 -8.42 1.20
CA ALA A 41 -6.06 -7.54 2.10
C ALA A 41 -5.63 -7.70 3.58
N SER A 42 -5.31 -8.92 4.03
CA SER A 42 -4.79 -9.13 5.39
C SER A 42 -3.42 -8.50 5.58
N ARG A 43 -2.52 -8.61 4.60
CA ARG A 43 -1.19 -7.99 4.67
C ARG A 43 -1.23 -6.47 4.73
N VAL A 44 -2.12 -5.84 3.93
CA VAL A 44 -2.41 -4.40 4.06
C VAL A 44 -2.78 -4.09 5.51
N ARG A 45 -3.69 -4.89 6.08
CA ARG A 45 -4.19 -4.66 7.43
C ARG A 45 -3.10 -4.73 8.48
N ASP A 46 -2.31 -5.79 8.47
CA ASP A 46 -1.26 -6.00 9.44
C ASP A 46 -0.16 -4.94 9.32
N MET A 47 0.18 -4.52 8.10
CA MET A 47 1.14 -3.45 7.86
C MET A 47 0.64 -2.12 8.43
N PHE A 48 -0.62 -1.75 8.19
CA PHE A 48 -1.19 -0.52 8.74
C PHE A 48 -1.34 -0.56 10.26
N ASP A 49 -1.63 -1.71 10.86
CA ASP A 49 -1.68 -1.84 12.32
C ASP A 49 -0.31 -1.72 12.97
N GLN A 50 0.72 -2.30 12.36
CA GLN A 50 2.11 -2.10 12.80
C GLN A 50 2.55 -0.64 12.64
N ALA A 51 2.22 0.00 11.52
CA ALA A 51 2.53 1.40 11.28
C ALA A 51 1.85 2.33 12.30
N LYS A 52 0.58 2.09 12.64
CA LYS A 52 -0.15 2.85 13.67
C LYS A 52 0.49 2.72 15.05
N ARG A 53 0.93 1.51 15.43
CA ARG A 53 1.61 1.27 16.72
C ARG A 53 2.97 1.96 16.83
N GLN A 54 3.63 2.21 15.69
CA GLN A 54 4.95 2.80 15.62
C GLN A 54 4.93 4.24 15.10
N ALA A 55 3.80 4.94 15.23
CA ALA A 55 3.71 6.36 14.85
C ALA A 55 4.61 7.23 15.76
N PRO A 56 5.38 8.19 15.21
CA PRO A 56 5.44 8.59 13.81
C PRO A 56 6.29 7.65 12.93
N CYS A 57 5.78 7.26 11.76
CA CYS A 57 6.46 6.37 10.80
C CYS A 57 6.22 6.81 9.35
N ILE A 58 6.99 6.25 8.42
CA ILE A 58 6.81 6.39 6.97
C ILE A 58 6.42 5.04 6.38
N VAL A 59 5.31 5.03 5.64
CA VAL A 59 4.86 3.87 4.85
C VAL A 59 5.07 4.19 3.38
N PHE A 60 5.82 3.34 2.70
CA PHE A 60 6.13 3.43 1.27
C PHE A 60 5.48 2.27 0.53
N ILE A 61 4.63 2.61 -0.45
CA ILE A 61 3.97 1.65 -1.33
C ILE A 61 4.56 1.88 -2.73
N ASP A 62 5.36 0.92 -3.20
CA ASP A 62 5.87 0.92 -4.57
C ASP A 62 4.84 0.26 -5.51
N GLU A 63 4.96 0.45 -6.83
CA GLU A 63 4.12 -0.24 -7.84
C GLU A 63 2.60 -0.21 -7.55
N ILE A 64 2.08 0.84 -6.92
CA ILE A 64 0.65 0.94 -6.57
C ILE A 64 -0.27 0.87 -7.81
N ASP A 65 0.25 1.23 -8.97
CA ASP A 65 -0.40 1.08 -10.26
C ASP A 65 -0.66 -0.39 -10.63
N ALA A 66 0.09 -1.35 -10.10
CA ALA A 66 -0.19 -2.77 -10.24
C ALA A 66 -1.53 -3.19 -9.60
N VAL A 67 -1.92 -2.52 -8.50
CA VAL A 67 -3.23 -2.71 -7.84
C VAL A 67 -4.35 -2.00 -8.63
N GLY A 68 -4.03 -0.85 -9.25
CA GLY A 68 -4.99 -0.02 -9.98
C GLY A 68 -5.23 -0.42 -11.44
N ARG A 69 -4.37 -1.27 -12.03
CA ARG A 69 -4.52 -1.67 -13.43
C ARG A 69 -5.69 -2.66 -13.57
N HIS A 70 -6.86 -2.16 -13.96
CA HIS A 70 -7.92 -2.99 -14.52
C HIS A 70 -7.31 -3.84 -15.64
N ARG A 71 -7.20 -5.16 -15.42
CA ARG A 71 -7.07 -6.10 -16.52
C ARG A 71 -8.40 -6.05 -17.28
N GLY A 72 -8.46 -5.21 -18.31
CA GLY A 72 -9.50 -5.33 -19.33
C GLY A 72 -9.43 -6.71 -19.97
N ALA A 73 -10.62 -7.29 -20.20
CA ALA A 73 -10.89 -8.56 -20.87
C ALA A 73 -10.61 -9.84 -20.07
N GLY A 74 -11.59 -10.25 -19.27
CA GLY A 74 -11.70 -11.62 -18.73
C GLY A 74 -12.96 -11.77 -17.88
N MET A 75 -14.04 -12.23 -18.50
CA MET A 75 -15.26 -12.68 -17.82
C MET A 75 -14.90 -13.68 -16.70
N GLY A 76 -15.21 -13.35 -15.44
CA GLY A 76 -15.20 -14.32 -14.33
C GLY A 76 -14.79 -13.75 -12.96
N GLY A 77 -15.77 -13.48 -12.10
CA GLY A 77 -15.73 -13.61 -10.63
C GLY A 77 -14.75 -12.76 -9.78
N GLY A 78 -13.75 -12.08 -10.35
CA GLY A 78 -12.70 -11.38 -9.58
C GLY A 78 -12.93 -9.89 -9.31
N HIS A 79 -14.10 -9.35 -9.68
CA HIS A 79 -14.42 -7.92 -9.56
C HIS A 79 -14.69 -7.51 -8.09
N ASP A 80 -15.47 -8.32 -7.37
CA ASP A 80 -15.95 -7.99 -6.02
C ASP A 80 -14.82 -7.92 -4.98
N GLU A 81 -13.81 -8.78 -5.11
CA GLU A 81 -12.74 -8.89 -4.14
C GLU A 81 -11.73 -7.74 -4.24
N ARG A 82 -11.50 -7.27 -5.46
CA ARG A 82 -10.65 -6.11 -5.74
C ARG A 82 -11.32 -4.83 -5.27
N GLU A 83 -12.61 -4.67 -5.49
CA GLU A 83 -13.39 -3.55 -4.94
C GLU A 83 -13.40 -3.57 -3.41
N GLN A 84 -13.54 -4.74 -2.77
CA GLN A 84 -13.41 -4.84 -1.31
C GLN A 84 -12.02 -4.40 -0.82
N THR A 85 -10.96 -4.83 -1.50
CA THR A 85 -9.58 -4.46 -1.12
C THR A 85 -9.32 -2.97 -1.30
N LEU A 86 -9.80 -2.37 -2.41
CA LEU A 86 -9.74 -0.94 -2.65
C LEU A 86 -10.51 -0.15 -1.60
N ASN A 87 -11.74 -0.58 -1.29
CA ASN A 87 -12.56 0.07 -0.28
C ASN A 87 -11.93 0.00 1.11
N GLN A 88 -11.28 -1.11 1.46
CA GLN A 88 -10.54 -1.25 2.72
C GLN A 88 -9.31 -0.33 2.78
N LEU A 89 -8.58 -0.20 1.67
CA LEU A 89 -7.46 0.75 1.57
C LEU A 89 -7.95 2.19 1.79
N TRP A 90 -9.04 2.58 1.11
CA TRP A 90 -9.64 3.91 1.21
C TRP A 90 -10.13 4.24 2.62
N LEU A 91 -10.92 3.33 3.24
CA LEU A 91 -11.42 3.49 4.60
C LEU A 91 -10.28 3.73 5.59
N ARG A 92 -9.21 2.94 5.49
CA ARG A 92 -8.09 3.01 6.43
C ARG A 92 -7.24 4.26 6.25
N TRP A 93 -7.13 4.74 5.01
CA TRP A 93 -6.46 5.99 4.72
C TRP A 93 -7.20 7.20 5.30
N MET A 94 -8.54 7.18 5.29
CA MET A 94 -9.38 8.22 5.92
C MET A 94 -9.27 8.19 7.45
N ASP A 95 -9.26 7.01 8.05
CA ASP A 95 -9.11 6.83 9.50
C ASP A 95 -7.74 7.38 9.99
N LEU A 96 -6.67 7.14 9.23
CA LEU A 96 -5.34 7.68 9.54
C LEU A 96 -5.28 9.22 9.51
N LYS A 97 -6.10 9.87 8.69
CA LYS A 97 -6.20 11.34 8.64
C LYS A 97 -7.05 11.93 9.76
N THR A 98 -8.03 11.18 10.27
CA THR A 98 -8.92 11.61 11.36
C THR A 98 -8.18 11.76 12.68
N ILE A 99 -7.13 10.96 12.90
CA ILE A 99 -6.25 11.05 14.09
C ILE A 99 -5.37 12.33 14.08
N ARG A 100 -5.38 13.11 12.99
CA ARG A 100 -4.61 14.36 12.85
C ARG A 100 -5.45 15.65 12.97
N GLN A 101 -6.69 15.57 13.46
CA GLN A 101 -7.48 16.74 13.88
C GLN A 101 -7.77 16.71 15.38
#